data_AF-A0A7K4A1B9-F1
#
_entry.id   AF-A0A7K4A1B9-F1
#
_cell.length_a   1.000
_cell.length_b   1.000
_cell.length_c   1.000
_cell.angle_alpha   90.00
_cell.angle_beta   90.00
_cell.angle_gamma   90.00
#
_symmetry.space_group_name_H-M   'P 1'
#
loop_
_entity.id
_entity.type
_entity.pdbx_description
1 polymer ?
#
loop_
_entity_poly.entity_id
_entity_poly.type
_entity_poly.pdbx_seq_one_letter_code
_entity_poly.pdbx_strand_id
1 'polypeptide(L)'
;MKAIRNEEEAVSPVIGVILMVAIVVILAAVIAAFVFGMTGTVQGSKSIAATARYVGPDSVEVTYQGGTDHVKLEYLILTINGVSYNSTATDPFYSDTEAGLQPAVGTKFLFADEEPVTENTVVVVGRFSDGADQVILDQRV
;
A
#
# COMPACT_ATOMS: atom_id res chain seq x y z
N MET A 1 61.85 49.47 -13.00
CA MET A 1 60.54 49.28 -12.34
C MET A 1 59.84 48.14 -13.06
N LYS A 2 59.77 46.96 -12.45
CA LYS A 2 59.26 45.73 -13.07
C LYS A 2 58.27 45.10 -12.09
N ALA A 3 57.28 44.43 -12.65
CA ALA A 3 56.21 43.64 -12.03
C ALA A 3 54.87 44.38 -11.84
N ILE A 4 54.13 44.50 -12.94
CA ILE A 4 52.68 44.30 -12.90
C ILE A 4 52.49 42.78 -12.79
N ARG A 5 52.12 42.29 -11.60
CA ARG A 5 51.66 40.92 -11.40
C ARG A 5 50.15 40.91 -11.64
N ASN A 6 49.76 40.68 -12.89
CA ASN A 6 48.41 40.23 -13.18
C ASN A 6 48.40 38.72 -12.97
N GLU A 7 48.08 38.31 -11.74
CA GLU A 7 47.80 36.90 -11.37
C GLU A 7 46.37 36.49 -11.81
N GLU A 8 45.86 37.10 -12.88
CA GLU A 8 44.67 36.62 -13.60
C GLU A 8 45.12 35.59 -14.64
N GLU A 9 45.77 34.51 -14.19
CA GLU A 9 45.89 33.29 -14.99
C GLU A 9 44.47 32.77 -15.21
N ALA A 10 43.92 33.26 -16.31
CA ALA A 10 42.68 32.86 -16.92
C ALA A 10 42.60 31.33 -16.87
N VAL A 11 41.68 30.85 -16.05
CA VAL A 11 41.16 29.50 -16.17
C VAL A 11 40.86 29.32 -17.65
N SER A 12 41.53 28.37 -18.32
CA SER A 12 41.37 28.24 -19.77
C SER A 12 39.88 28.01 -20.07
N PRO A 13 39.33 28.60 -21.16
CA PRO A 13 37.92 28.41 -21.51
C PRO A 13 37.48 26.94 -21.50
N VAL A 14 38.41 26.03 -21.81
CA VAL A 14 38.19 24.59 -21.82
C VAL A 14 38.10 24.00 -20.41
N ILE A 15 38.94 24.47 -19.47
CA ILE A 15 38.92 23.98 -18.09
C ILE A 15 37.63 24.41 -17.38
N GLY A 16 37.16 25.63 -17.63
CA GLY A 16 35.86 26.10 -17.11
C GLY A 16 34.69 25.24 -17.59
N VAL A 17 34.69 24.84 -18.86
CA VAL A 17 33.66 23.96 -19.44
C VAL A 17 33.73 22.56 -18.82
N ILE A 18 34.92 21.98 -18.65
CA ILE A 18 35.07 20.66 -18.02
C ILE A 18 34.53 20.67 -16.59
N LEU A 19 34.85 21.72 -15.81
CA LEU A 19 34.38 21.85 -14.44
C LEU A 19 32.85 22.02 -14.35
N MET A 20 32.27 22.82 -15.25
CA MET A 20 30.82 23.00 -15.32
C MET A 20 30.10 21.68 -15.64
N VAL A 21 30.59 20.95 -16.65
CA VAL A 21 30.00 19.67 -17.06
C VAL A 21 30.14 18.63 -15.95
N ALA A 22 31.28 18.55 -15.28
CA ALA A 22 31.52 17.59 -14.22
C ALA A 22 30.50 17.73 -13.07
N ILE A 23 30.24 18.95 -12.60
CA ILE A 23 29.28 19.19 -11.52
C ILE A 23 27.86 18.83 -11.96
N VAL A 24 27.45 19.21 -13.17
CA VAL A 24 26.11 18.90 -13.69
C VAL A 24 25.91 17.38 -13.82
N VAL A 25 26.92 16.63 -14.26
CA VAL A 25 26.85 15.16 -14.37
C VAL A 25 26.71 14.51 -12.99
N ILE A 26 27.45 14.98 -11.99
CA ILE A 26 27.33 14.48 -10.60
C ILE A 26 25.94 14.78 -10.05
N LEU A 27 25.46 16.02 -10.18
CA LEU A 27 24.14 16.41 -9.69
C LEU A 27 23.03 15.60 -10.38
N ALA A 28 23.11 15.40 -11.69
CA ALA A 28 22.16 14.60 -12.44
C ALA A 28 22.12 13.14 -11.96
N ALA A 29 23.29 12.52 -11.74
CA ALA A 29 23.38 11.14 -11.24
C ALA A 29 22.79 10.99 -9.83
N VAL A 30 23.06 11.95 -8.94
CA VAL A 30 22.54 11.93 -7.57
C VAL A 30 21.01 12.10 -7.55
N ILE A 31 20.47 13.04 -8.33
CA ILE A 31 19.02 13.22 -8.44
C ILE A 31 18.37 11.97 -9.03
N ALA A 32 18.95 11.37 -10.08
CA ALA A 32 18.44 10.14 -10.65
C ALA A 32 18.39 9.00 -9.62
N ALA A 33 19.44 8.84 -8.79
CA ALA A 33 19.45 7.86 -7.72
C ALA A 33 18.35 8.09 -6.68
N PHE A 34 18.09 9.35 -6.29
CA PHE A 34 16.99 9.68 -5.38
C PHE A 34 15.62 9.45 -6.01
N VAL A 35 15.41 9.88 -7.26
CA VAL A 35 14.14 9.72 -7.96
C VAL A 35 13.83 8.24 -8.17
N PHE A 36 14.76 7.46 -8.74
CA PHE A 36 14.55 6.03 -8.94
C PHE A 36 14.47 5.26 -7.61
N GLY A 37 15.26 5.66 -6.61
CA GLY A 37 15.20 5.08 -5.26
C GLY A 37 13.85 5.30 -4.56
N MET A 38 13.16 6.40 -4.84
CA MET A 38 11.83 6.71 -4.30
C MET A 38 10.68 6.05 -5.07
N THR A 39 10.86 5.67 -6.33
CA THR A 39 9.79 5.00 -7.11
C THR A 39 9.44 3.60 -6.60
N GLY A 40 10.33 2.94 -5.86
CA GLY A 40 10.13 1.57 -5.38
C GLY A 40 9.14 1.43 -4.21
N THR A 41 8.81 2.51 -3.50
CA THR A 41 7.96 2.47 -2.30
C THR A 41 6.54 2.98 -2.51
N VAL A 42 6.20 3.49 -3.70
CA VAL A 42 4.84 3.96 -4.00
C VAL A 42 4.11 2.88 -4.79
N GLN A 43 3.77 1.77 -4.14
CA GLN A 43 2.70 0.93 -4.65
C GLN A 43 1.41 1.76 -4.56
N GLY A 44 0.83 2.09 -5.72
CA GLY A 44 -0.41 2.85 -5.78
C GLY A 44 -1.51 2.16 -4.98
N SER A 45 -2.27 2.92 -4.19
CA SER A 45 -3.43 2.39 -3.48
C SER A 45 -4.41 1.79 -4.48
N LYS A 46 -4.88 0.58 -4.20
CA LYS A 46 -5.93 -0.08 -4.98
C LYS A 46 -7.28 0.44 -4.54
N SER A 47 -8.19 0.59 -5.49
CA SER A 47 -9.55 1.05 -5.23
C SER A 47 -10.46 -0.16 -5.00
N ILE A 48 -10.62 -0.52 -3.74
CA ILE A 48 -11.61 -1.49 -3.24
C ILE A 48 -12.19 -1.01 -1.92
N ALA A 49 -13.39 -1.46 -1.57
CA ALA A 49 -14.07 -1.07 -0.35
C ALA A 49 -14.74 -2.27 0.33
N ALA A 50 -14.82 -2.20 1.67
CA ALA A 50 -15.59 -3.11 2.50
C ALA A 50 -16.27 -2.29 3.61
N THR A 51 -17.39 -2.78 4.12
CA THR A 51 -18.15 -2.14 5.21
C THR A 51 -18.43 -3.15 6.29
N ALA A 52 -18.19 -2.80 7.56
CA ALA A 52 -18.60 -3.61 8.69
C ALA A 52 -19.79 -2.97 9.41
N ARG A 53 -20.75 -3.79 9.83
CA ARG A 53 -21.87 -3.37 10.66
C ARG A 53 -22.24 -4.44 11.66
N TYR A 54 -22.81 -4.01 12.78
CA TYR A 54 -23.41 -4.89 13.76
C TYR A 54 -24.81 -5.33 13.30
N VAL A 55 -25.10 -6.64 13.34
CA VAL A 55 -26.37 -7.21 12.84
C VAL A 55 -27.20 -7.86 13.97
N GLY A 56 -26.62 -8.01 15.15
CA GLY A 56 -27.29 -8.56 16.34
C GLY A 56 -26.34 -8.51 17.55
N PRO A 57 -26.83 -8.84 18.76
CA PRO A 57 -26.12 -8.66 20.04
C PRO A 57 -24.69 -9.26 20.08
N ASP A 58 -24.41 -10.24 19.23
CA ASP A 58 -23.14 -10.96 19.21
C ASP A 58 -22.60 -11.13 17.79
N SER A 59 -23.16 -10.40 16.80
CA SER A 59 -22.85 -10.66 15.40
C SER A 59 -22.45 -9.43 14.60
N VAL A 60 -21.36 -9.57 13.86
CA VAL A 60 -20.82 -8.57 12.94
C VAL A 60 -20.95 -9.09 11.51
N GLU A 61 -21.48 -8.25 10.62
CA GLU A 61 -21.50 -8.49 9.18
C GLU A 61 -20.47 -7.60 8.51
N VAL A 62 -19.53 -8.21 7.79
CA VAL A 62 -18.64 -7.52 6.88
C VAL A 62 -19.13 -7.74 5.45
N THR A 63 -19.46 -6.66 4.74
CA THR A 63 -19.85 -6.73 3.33
C THR A 63 -18.70 -6.25 2.46
N TYR A 64 -18.28 -7.08 1.51
CA TYR A 64 -17.33 -6.68 0.50
C TYR A 64 -18.03 -5.92 -0.64
N GLN A 65 -17.69 -4.64 -0.83
CA GLN A 65 -18.37 -3.77 -1.80
C GLN A 65 -17.72 -3.82 -3.18
N GLY A 66 -16.54 -4.45 -3.31
CA GLY A 66 -15.80 -4.45 -4.57
C GLY A 66 -15.06 -3.14 -4.83
N GLY A 67 -14.75 -2.89 -6.11
CA GLY A 67 -14.06 -1.71 -6.59
C GLY A 67 -13.43 -1.92 -7.96
N THR A 68 -12.77 -0.91 -8.53
CA THR A 68 -12.19 -1.03 -9.88
C THR A 68 -11.03 -2.01 -9.93
N ASP A 69 -10.36 -2.25 -8.80
CA ASP A 69 -9.25 -3.20 -8.70
C ASP A 69 -9.68 -4.57 -8.16
N HIS A 70 -10.98 -4.86 -8.08
CA HIS A 70 -11.49 -6.16 -7.61
C HIS A 70 -10.85 -7.34 -8.36
N VAL A 71 -10.66 -7.24 -9.68
CA VAL A 71 -10.06 -8.31 -10.51
C VAL A 71 -8.65 -8.69 -10.05
N LYS A 72 -7.91 -7.77 -9.43
CA LYS A 72 -6.55 -8.00 -8.93
C LYS A 72 -6.52 -8.56 -7.51
N LEU A 73 -7.66 -8.58 -6.82
CA LEU A 73 -7.76 -9.11 -5.46
C LEU A 73 -7.70 -10.64 -5.50
N GLU A 74 -6.78 -11.25 -4.77
CA GLU A 74 -6.72 -12.71 -4.62
C GLU A 74 -7.69 -13.19 -3.55
N TYR A 75 -7.65 -12.58 -2.36
CA TYR A 75 -8.53 -12.89 -1.24
C TYR A 75 -8.50 -11.75 -0.21
N LEU A 76 -9.48 -11.76 0.68
CA LEU A 76 -9.53 -10.88 1.85
C LEU A 76 -9.09 -11.65 3.10
N ILE A 77 -8.37 -10.96 3.97
CA ILE A 77 -8.07 -11.40 5.33
C ILE A 77 -8.91 -10.51 6.24
N LEU A 78 -9.87 -11.12 6.93
CA LEU A 78 -10.76 -10.49 7.89
C LEU A 78 -10.26 -10.82 9.28
N THR A 79 -9.86 -9.82 10.06
CA THR A 79 -9.45 -10.00 11.45
C THR A 79 -10.50 -9.38 12.36
N ILE A 80 -11.07 -10.19 13.24
CA ILE A 80 -12.03 -9.74 14.26
C ILE A 80 -11.48 -10.09 15.63
N ASN A 81 -11.33 -9.08 16.49
CA ASN A 81 -10.81 -9.24 17.85
C ASN A 81 -9.44 -9.96 17.92
N GLY A 82 -8.64 -9.83 16.87
CA GLY A 82 -7.32 -10.46 16.74
C GLY A 82 -7.33 -11.88 16.17
N VAL A 83 -8.49 -12.45 15.86
CA VAL A 83 -8.63 -13.73 15.15
C VAL A 83 -8.78 -13.46 13.66
N SER A 84 -7.94 -14.09 12.84
CA SER A 84 -7.93 -13.90 11.39
C SER A 84 -8.69 -15.01 10.67
N TYR A 85 -9.42 -14.59 9.64
CA TYR A 85 -10.24 -15.41 8.77
C TYR A 85 -9.96 -15.03 7.32
N ASN A 86 -9.92 -15.99 6.42
CA ASN A 86 -9.77 -15.78 4.99
C ASN A 86 -11.15 -15.78 4.31
N SER A 87 -11.34 -14.94 3.30
CA SER A 87 -12.55 -14.97 2.48
C SER A 87 -12.65 -16.28 1.69
N THR A 88 -13.88 -16.74 1.46
CA THR A 88 -14.15 -17.86 0.57
C THR A 88 -15.01 -17.41 -0.62
N ALA A 89 -15.10 -18.25 -1.65
CA ALA A 89 -15.96 -18.00 -2.81
C ALA A 89 -17.47 -18.26 -2.51
N THR A 90 -17.80 -18.73 -1.31
CA THR A 90 -19.17 -19.07 -0.90
C THR A 90 -19.73 -17.99 0.02
N ASP A 91 -20.94 -17.52 -0.26
CA ASP A 91 -21.67 -16.54 0.56
C ASP A 91 -22.66 -17.27 1.50
N PRO A 92 -22.72 -16.97 2.81
CA PRO A 92 -21.83 -16.14 3.63
C PRO A 92 -20.85 -17.00 4.42
N PHE A 93 -19.60 -17.19 3.97
CA PHE A 93 -18.66 -18.00 4.73
C PHE A 93 -17.19 -17.54 4.62
N TYR A 94 -16.47 -17.70 5.73
CA TYR A 94 -15.04 -17.44 5.87
C TYR A 94 -14.33 -18.74 6.31
N SER A 95 -13.01 -18.82 6.14
CA SER A 95 -12.22 -19.97 6.62
C SER A 95 -11.05 -19.51 7.48
N ASP A 96 -10.85 -20.14 8.63
CA ASP A 96 -9.69 -19.96 9.51
C ASP A 96 -8.54 -20.93 9.18
N THR A 97 -8.80 -21.92 8.32
CA THR A 97 -7.97 -23.12 8.15
C THR A 97 -7.49 -23.31 6.71
N GLU A 98 -8.19 -22.75 5.73
CA GLU A 98 -7.87 -22.87 4.31
C GLU A 98 -7.32 -21.56 3.72
N ALA A 99 -6.68 -21.70 2.56
CA ALA A 99 -6.25 -20.55 1.75
C ALA A 99 -7.47 -19.75 1.28
N GLY A 100 -7.35 -18.42 1.33
CA GLY A 100 -8.41 -17.52 0.88
C GLY A 100 -8.69 -17.62 -0.61
N LEU A 101 -9.94 -17.36 -0.99
CA LEU A 101 -10.39 -17.24 -2.37
C LEU A 101 -10.98 -15.85 -2.62
N GLN A 102 -10.95 -15.42 -3.88
CA GLN A 102 -11.50 -14.14 -4.31
C GLN A 102 -13.02 -14.15 -4.07
N PRO A 103 -13.55 -13.28 -3.19
CA PRO A 103 -14.98 -13.24 -2.93
C PRO A 103 -15.70 -12.48 -4.04
N ALA A 104 -16.96 -12.82 -4.31
CA ALA A 104 -17.77 -12.05 -5.24
C ALA A 104 -18.08 -10.64 -4.67
N VAL A 105 -18.27 -9.66 -5.55
CA VAL A 105 -18.73 -8.34 -5.13
C VAL A 105 -20.11 -8.45 -4.50
N GLY A 106 -20.28 -7.88 -3.31
CA GLY A 106 -21.51 -7.94 -2.53
C GLY A 106 -21.58 -9.10 -1.55
N THR A 107 -20.59 -10.00 -1.52
CA THR A 107 -20.54 -11.09 -0.54
C THR A 107 -20.52 -10.55 0.89
N LYS A 108 -21.27 -11.20 1.75
CA LYS A 108 -21.39 -10.88 3.17
C LYS A 108 -20.69 -11.95 3.99
N PHE A 109 -19.94 -11.52 4.99
CA PHE A 109 -19.30 -12.40 5.95
C PHE A 109 -19.95 -12.13 7.29
N LEU A 110 -20.67 -13.14 7.80
CA LEU A 110 -21.31 -13.09 9.10
C LEU A 110 -20.41 -13.76 10.12
N PHE A 111 -20.05 -13.02 11.15
CA PHE A 111 -19.27 -13.49 12.27
C PHE A 111 -20.17 -13.44 13.48
N ALA A 112 -20.46 -14.61 14.05
CA ALA A 112 -21.12 -14.73 15.34
C ALA A 112 -20.04 -15.04 16.37
N ASP A 113 -19.96 -14.21 17.40
CA ASP A 113 -19.18 -14.53 18.58
C ASP A 113 -20.02 -15.40 19.52
N GLU A 114 -19.39 -16.33 20.24
CA GLU A 114 -20.12 -17.20 21.18
C GLU A 114 -20.48 -16.48 22.49
N GLU A 115 -19.85 -15.33 22.76
CA GLU A 115 -20.08 -14.49 23.94
C GLU A 115 -20.31 -13.02 23.54
N PRO A 116 -21.21 -12.29 24.22
CA PRO A 116 -21.49 -10.89 23.92
C PRO A 116 -20.26 -10.01 24.14
N VAL A 117 -19.65 -9.58 23.03
CA VAL A 117 -18.62 -8.54 23.05
C VAL A 117 -19.28 -7.18 22.83
N THR A 118 -19.14 -6.29 23.82
CA THR A 118 -19.66 -4.92 23.75
C THR A 118 -18.97 -4.04 22.70
N GLU A 119 -17.79 -4.45 22.22
CA GLU A 119 -17.04 -3.77 21.16
C GLU A 119 -16.26 -4.81 20.35
N ASN A 120 -16.35 -4.74 19.01
CA ASN A 120 -15.59 -5.57 18.09
C ASN A 120 -14.62 -4.71 17.27
N THR A 121 -13.36 -5.12 17.18
CA THR A 121 -12.41 -4.49 16.25
C THR A 121 -12.36 -5.31 14.97
N VAL A 122 -12.75 -4.71 13.85
CA VAL A 122 -12.84 -5.35 12.54
C VAL A 122 -11.81 -4.73 11.61
N VAL A 123 -10.86 -5.55 11.17
CA VAL A 123 -9.85 -5.18 10.18
C VAL A 123 -10.04 -6.05 8.94
N VAL A 124 -10.07 -5.44 7.77
CA VAL A 124 -10.16 -6.15 6.48
C VAL A 124 -8.96 -5.74 5.64
N VAL A 125 -8.16 -6.73 5.26
CA VAL A 125 -6.97 -6.57 4.42
C VAL A 125 -7.19 -7.30 3.10
N GLY A 126 -6.91 -6.65 1.99
CA GLY A 126 -6.91 -7.28 0.66
C GLY A 126 -5.51 -7.71 0.26
N ARG A 127 -5.37 -8.99 -0.10
CA ARG A 127 -4.18 -9.53 -0.78
C ARG A 127 -4.37 -9.39 -2.29
N PHE A 128 -3.43 -8.78 -2.98
CA PHE A 128 -3.51 -8.61 -4.44
C PHE A 128 -2.53 -9.52 -5.18
N SER A 129 -2.79 -9.74 -6.47
CA SER A 129 -1.99 -10.59 -7.35
C SER A 129 -0.56 -10.08 -7.59
N ASP A 130 -0.26 -8.83 -7.21
CA ASP A 130 1.08 -8.25 -7.23
C ASP A 130 1.85 -8.48 -5.91
N GLY A 131 1.26 -9.21 -4.96
CA GLY A 131 1.82 -9.49 -3.65
C GLY A 131 1.67 -8.34 -2.65
N ALA A 132 1.00 -7.25 -3.03
CA ALA A 132 0.72 -6.15 -2.13
C ALA A 132 -0.42 -6.50 -1.15
N ASP A 133 -0.29 -5.99 0.08
CA ASP A 133 -1.35 -6.00 1.08
C ASP A 133 -1.86 -4.58 1.30
N GLN A 134 -3.18 -4.41 1.32
CA GLN A 134 -3.79 -3.13 1.63
C GLN A 134 -4.88 -3.31 2.67
N VAL A 135 -4.82 -2.53 3.75
CA VAL A 135 -5.93 -2.40 4.69
C VAL A 135 -7.04 -1.62 4.00
N ILE A 136 -8.21 -2.25 3.87
CA ILE A 136 -9.40 -1.70 3.21
C ILE A 136 -10.35 -1.10 4.23
N LEU A 137 -10.45 -1.75 5.39
CA LEU A 137 -11.30 -1.34 6.50
C LEU A 137 -10.54 -1.59 7.80
N ASP A 138 -10.56 -0.62 8.69
CA ASP A 138 -10.16 -0.77 10.09
C ASP A 138 -11.17 0.05 10.90
N GLN A 139 -12.08 -0.66 11.57
CA GLN A 139 -13.18 -0.03 12.28
C GLN A 139 -13.46 -0.76 13.58
N ARG A 140 -13.72 0.04 14.62
CA ARG A 140 -14.34 -0.43 15.86
C ARG A 140 -15.86 -0.35 15.69
N VAL A 141 -16.54 -1.48 15.87
CA VAL A 141 -17.99 -1.65 15.67
C VAL A 141 -18.62 -2.09 16.97
#